data_AF-A0A1J4K5Z2-F1
#
_entry.id   AF-A0A1J4K5Z2-F1
#
_cell.length_a   1.000
_cell.length_b   1.000
_cell.length_c   1.000
_cell.angle_alpha   90.00
_cell.angle_beta   90.00
_cell.angle_gamma   90.00
#
_symmetry.space_group_name_H-M   'P 1'
#
loop_
_entity.id
_entity.type
_entity.pdbx_description
1 polymer ?
#
loop_
_entity_poly.entity_id
_entity_poly.type
_entity_poly.pdbx_seq_one_letter_code
_entity_poly.pdbx_strand_id
1 'polypeptide(L)'
;MLLFYPVFLLAFSKGFHSFTVTHKTPFHIRLTKNILYFILDEQPPASVSFSAINKQNQSTPIPMNSLSHIQFFDTIVYVTAPKKVRYTLHFWLVPNELCPGISYASTADMAISTELTAATLSSDFCIFGQAGSSSYSADFLYQTNSTRSRVEFYKHPSKPARKCKKGVKCHYSSSMPFFLRISGASGYKFSSSFLYKVHRSNIDSYECSFKTIPYLVDGPIQMPIGHLNVRHTKCVSAAEDMLSNVTLISGGIIVCIMLLILLHCAGVINLKIILGCTKEADRFKELRQNPYASHIQQDAVESV
;
A
#
# COMPACT_ATOMS: atom_id res chain seq x y z
N MET A 1 45.26 11.90 -5.18
CA MET A 1 45.28 10.71 -4.31
C MET A 1 43.85 10.18 -4.19
N LEU A 2 43.43 9.32 -5.12
CA LEU A 2 42.11 8.69 -5.12
C LEU A 2 42.12 7.57 -4.10
N LEU A 3 41.63 7.86 -2.89
CA LEU A 3 41.36 6.85 -1.86
C LEU A 3 40.27 5.91 -2.40
N PHE A 4 40.70 4.75 -2.90
CA PHE A 4 39.82 3.61 -3.14
C PHE A 4 39.29 3.14 -1.78
N TYR A 5 38.16 3.70 -1.35
CA TYR A 5 37.35 3.05 -0.34
C TYR A 5 37.01 1.66 -0.88
N PRO A 6 37.30 0.56 -0.14
CA PRO A 6 36.88 -0.77 -0.55
C PRO A 6 35.37 -0.73 -0.71
N VAL A 7 34.90 -0.76 -1.96
CA VAL A 7 33.49 -0.80 -2.29
C VAL A 7 33.01 -2.18 -1.87
N PHE A 8 32.51 -2.29 -0.64
CA PHE A 8 31.84 -3.49 -0.17
C PHE A 8 30.64 -3.75 -1.09
N LEU A 9 30.77 -4.74 -1.96
CA LEU A 9 29.65 -5.30 -2.69
C LEU A 9 28.71 -5.93 -1.67
N LEU A 10 27.54 -5.32 -1.47
CA LEU A 10 26.52 -5.88 -0.61
C LEU A 10 25.95 -7.13 -1.30
N ALA A 11 26.15 -8.29 -0.66
CA ALA A 11 25.54 -9.53 -1.09
C ALA A 11 24.17 -9.65 -0.42
N PHE A 12 23.11 -9.48 -1.20
CA PHE A 12 21.74 -9.72 -0.74
C PHE A 12 21.31 -11.15 -1.07
N SER A 13 20.63 -11.81 -0.13
CA SER A 13 19.94 -13.06 -0.42
C SER A 13 18.75 -12.82 -1.36
N LYS A 14 18.18 -13.88 -1.93
CA LYS A 14 16.96 -13.78 -2.75
C LYS A 14 15.78 -13.39 -1.85
N GLY A 15 14.85 -12.56 -2.34
CA GLY A 15 13.64 -12.16 -1.60
C GLY A 15 13.46 -10.66 -1.49
N PHE A 16 12.56 -10.26 -0.59
CA PHE A 16 12.26 -8.86 -0.29
C PHE A 16 13.24 -8.30 0.73
N HIS A 17 13.73 -7.09 0.46
CA HIS A 17 14.70 -6.40 1.32
C HIS A 17 14.30 -4.95 1.54
N SER A 18 14.78 -4.40 2.65
CA SER A 18 14.74 -2.97 2.93
C SER A 18 16.15 -2.50 3.27
N PHE A 19 16.62 -1.45 2.60
CA PHE A 19 17.98 -0.93 2.78
C PHE A 19 17.98 0.59 2.82
N THR A 20 18.51 1.18 3.90
CA THR A 20 18.61 2.62 4.02
C THR A 20 19.90 3.15 3.40
N VAL A 21 19.74 3.82 2.27
CA VAL A 21 20.79 4.55 1.57
C VAL A 21 21.12 5.83 2.33
N THR A 22 22.41 6.02 2.58
CA THR A 22 22.96 7.29 3.08
C THR A 22 24.21 7.64 2.27
N HIS A 23 24.70 8.86 2.41
CA HIS A 23 25.99 9.25 1.81
C HIS A 23 27.15 8.33 2.18
N LYS A 24 27.16 7.77 3.39
CA LYS A 24 28.23 6.86 3.86
C LYS A 24 27.97 5.40 3.49
N THR A 25 26.72 5.06 3.19
CA THR A 25 26.26 3.70 2.91
C THR A 25 25.48 3.69 1.59
N PRO A 26 26.16 3.85 0.45
CA PRO A 26 25.50 3.75 -0.84
C PRO A 26 24.99 2.34 -1.07
N PHE A 27 23.90 2.20 -1.83
CA PHE A 27 23.44 0.90 -2.29
C PHE A 27 24.14 0.53 -3.58
N HIS A 28 24.63 -0.69 -3.65
CA HIS A 28 25.30 -1.23 -4.81
C HIS A 28 25.05 -2.74 -4.89
N ILE A 29 24.51 -3.19 -6.02
CA ILE A 29 24.25 -4.61 -6.28
C ILE A 29 24.59 -4.97 -7.73
N ARG A 30 25.25 -6.11 -7.92
CA ARG A 30 25.52 -6.70 -9.23
C ARG A 30 24.54 -7.83 -9.53
N LEU A 31 23.84 -7.72 -10.64
CA LEU A 31 22.83 -8.69 -11.08
C LEU A 31 23.45 -9.61 -12.14
N THR A 32 23.44 -10.93 -11.90
CA THR A 32 23.95 -11.94 -12.86
C THR A 32 22.96 -13.07 -13.13
N LYS A 33 22.13 -13.43 -12.15
CA LYS A 33 21.09 -14.48 -12.25
C LYS A 33 19.80 -14.09 -11.53
N ASN A 34 19.69 -12.82 -11.17
CA ASN A 34 18.55 -12.29 -10.46
C ASN A 34 18.08 -11.00 -11.15
N ILE A 35 16.78 -10.78 -11.09
CA ILE A 35 16.09 -9.57 -11.47
C ILE A 35 15.88 -8.76 -10.19
N LEU A 36 16.22 -7.48 -10.26
CA LEU A 36 15.94 -6.52 -9.20
C LEU A 36 14.66 -5.75 -9.54
N TYR A 37 13.70 -5.72 -8.64
CA TYR A 37 12.49 -4.91 -8.78
C TYR A 37 12.46 -3.84 -7.70
N PHE A 38 12.31 -2.58 -8.11
CA PHE A 38 11.86 -1.51 -7.22
C PHE A 38 10.36 -1.32 -7.41
N ILE A 39 9.60 -1.51 -6.34
CA ILE A 39 8.17 -1.20 -6.27
C ILE A 39 8.04 -0.12 -5.19
N LEU A 40 8.05 1.13 -5.61
CA LEU A 40 8.08 2.26 -4.70
C LEU A 40 6.66 2.75 -4.46
N ASP A 41 6.31 2.92 -3.18
CA ASP A 41 5.02 3.49 -2.77
C ASP A 41 4.97 5.00 -3.07
N GLU A 42 6.13 5.65 -3.06
CA GLU A 42 6.33 7.08 -3.31
C GLU A 42 7.53 7.30 -4.24
N GLN A 43 7.48 8.36 -5.03
CA GLN A 43 8.61 8.73 -5.89
C GLN A 43 9.85 9.06 -5.03
N PRO A 44 11.05 8.58 -5.41
CA PRO A 44 12.27 8.94 -4.69
C PRO A 44 12.48 10.46 -4.71
N PRO A 45 13.02 11.05 -3.63
CA PRO A 45 13.40 12.45 -3.63
C PRO A 45 14.38 12.73 -4.78
N ALA A 46 14.23 13.85 -5.49
CA ALA A 46 15.09 14.22 -6.62
C ALA A 46 16.59 14.31 -6.27
N SER A 47 16.91 14.45 -4.99
CA SER A 47 18.28 14.44 -4.47
C SER A 47 18.93 13.05 -4.44
N VAL A 48 18.16 11.97 -4.53
CA VAL A 48 18.65 10.59 -4.56
C VAL A 48 18.92 10.21 -6.01
N SER A 49 20.16 9.86 -6.33
CA SER A 49 20.56 9.48 -7.68
C SER A 49 20.61 7.96 -7.85
N PHE A 50 20.03 7.51 -8.96
CA PHE A 50 20.04 6.12 -9.39
C PHE A 50 20.83 6.03 -10.69
N SER A 51 21.73 5.06 -10.77
CA SER A 51 22.48 4.77 -12.00
C SER A 51 22.67 3.28 -12.18
N ALA A 52 22.63 2.84 -13.43
CA ALA A 52 22.95 1.48 -13.82
C ALA A 52 24.24 1.45 -14.63
N ILE A 53 25.03 0.39 -14.48
CA ILE A 53 26.20 0.13 -15.32
C ILE A 53 25.91 -1.11 -16.16
N ASN A 54 25.91 -0.95 -17.48
CA ASN A 54 25.66 -2.04 -18.42
C ASN A 54 26.88 -2.97 -18.57
N LYS A 55 26.76 -4.00 -19.41
CA LYS A 55 27.83 -4.98 -19.67
C LYS A 55 29.08 -4.35 -20.30
N GLN A 56 28.91 -3.23 -20.99
CA GLN A 56 29.97 -2.43 -21.61
C GLN A 56 30.60 -1.41 -20.64
N ASN A 57 30.29 -1.52 -19.35
CA ASN A 57 30.78 -0.63 -18.29
C ASN A 57 30.39 0.85 -18.47
N GLN A 58 29.31 1.12 -19.22
CA GLN A 58 28.76 2.46 -19.39
C GLN A 58 27.74 2.73 -18.30
N SER A 59 27.93 3.84 -17.59
CA SER A 59 26.98 4.31 -16.57
C SER A 59 25.86 5.10 -17.23
N THR A 60 24.62 4.72 -16.95
CA THR A 60 23.41 5.42 -17.40
C THR A 60 22.62 5.89 -16.18
N PRO A 61 22.31 7.20 -16.07
CA PRO A 61 21.43 7.70 -15.02
C PRO A 61 19.99 7.22 -15.24
N ILE A 62 19.29 6.88 -14.16
CA ILE A 62 17.90 6.41 -14.22
C ILE A 62 17.00 7.55 -13.72
N PRO A 63 16.08 8.07 -14.55
CA PRO A 63 15.17 9.15 -14.17
C PRO A 63 14.05 8.63 -13.26
N MET A 64 14.39 8.31 -12.01
CA MET A 64 13.44 7.77 -11.03
C MET A 64 12.40 8.81 -10.57
N ASN A 65 12.62 10.09 -10.84
CA ASN A 65 11.64 11.15 -10.61
C ASN A 65 10.34 10.95 -11.43
N SER A 66 10.34 10.06 -12.42
CA SER A 66 9.18 9.78 -13.28
C SER A 66 8.72 8.33 -13.19
N LEU A 67 9.35 7.51 -12.33
CA LEU A 67 9.11 6.07 -12.25
C LEU A 67 8.83 5.66 -10.80
N SER A 68 7.62 5.14 -10.55
CA SER A 68 7.28 4.47 -9.29
C SER A 68 7.76 3.02 -9.26
N HIS A 69 7.96 2.40 -10.42
CA HIS A 69 8.38 1.00 -10.53
C HIS A 69 9.40 0.81 -11.65
N ILE A 70 10.37 -0.08 -11.43
CA ILE A 70 11.35 -0.46 -12.47
C ILE A 70 11.95 -1.83 -12.16
N GLN A 71 12.24 -2.59 -13.21
CA GLN A 71 12.97 -3.86 -13.14
C GLN A 71 14.34 -3.75 -13.84
N PHE A 72 15.36 -4.40 -13.28
CA PHE A 72 16.73 -4.40 -13.81
C PHE A 72 17.22 -5.82 -14.10
N PHE A 73 17.91 -5.96 -15.23
CA PHE A 73 18.51 -7.23 -15.68
C PHE A 73 20.00 -7.05 -15.96
N ASP A 74 20.81 -8.05 -15.62
CA ASP A 74 22.21 -8.19 -16.00
C ASP A 74 23.07 -6.91 -15.90
N THR A 75 22.79 -6.09 -14.89
CA THR A 75 23.41 -4.77 -14.71
C THR A 75 23.89 -4.62 -13.28
N ILE A 76 24.72 -3.61 -13.05
CA ILE A 76 25.08 -3.16 -11.73
C ILE A 76 24.26 -1.93 -11.39
N VAL A 77 23.49 -1.96 -10.31
CA VAL A 77 22.66 -0.84 -9.87
C VAL A 77 23.35 -0.14 -8.70
N TYR A 78 23.47 1.18 -8.80
CA TYR A 78 23.94 2.06 -7.75
C TYR A 78 22.87 3.06 -7.36
N VAL A 79 22.67 3.24 -6.05
CA VAL A 79 21.84 4.30 -5.50
C VAL A 79 22.63 5.05 -4.44
N THR A 80 22.67 6.37 -4.56
CA THR A 80 23.43 7.25 -3.68
C THR A 80 22.54 8.38 -3.16
N ALA A 81 22.81 8.80 -1.93
CA ALA A 81 22.07 9.87 -1.26
C ALA A 81 23.04 10.95 -0.72
N PRO A 82 22.67 12.24 -0.72
CA PRO A 82 23.48 13.31 -0.14
C PRO A 82 23.65 13.19 1.38
N LYS A 83 24.59 13.95 1.96
CA LYS A 83 25.00 13.85 3.38
C LYS A 83 23.86 13.93 4.40
N LYS A 84 22.80 14.69 4.11
CA LYS A 84 21.66 14.93 5.01
C LYS A 84 20.40 14.16 4.62
N VAL A 85 20.48 13.30 3.60
CA VAL A 85 19.34 12.54 3.11
C VAL A 85 19.51 11.07 3.51
N ARG A 86 18.47 10.52 4.12
CA ARG A 86 18.32 9.08 4.37
C ARG A 86 17.15 8.61 3.54
N TYR A 87 17.37 7.57 2.74
CA TYR A 87 16.33 7.05 1.86
C TYR A 87 16.27 5.54 1.97
N THR A 88 15.12 5.01 2.39
CA THR A 88 14.92 3.56 2.51
C THR A 88 14.42 3.00 1.20
N LEU A 89 15.23 2.15 0.59
CA LEU A 89 14.88 1.37 -0.58
C LEU A 89 14.13 0.11 -0.15
N HIS A 90 13.02 -0.16 -0.83
CA HIS A 90 12.33 -1.44 -0.78
C HIS A 90 12.45 -2.13 -2.13
N PHE A 91 12.91 -3.38 -2.12
CA PHE A 91 13.18 -4.09 -3.37
C PHE A 91 13.02 -5.59 -3.26
N TRP A 92 12.73 -6.21 -4.41
CA TRP A 92 12.76 -7.66 -4.58
C TRP A 92 13.97 -8.08 -5.39
N LEU A 93 14.68 -9.10 -4.90
CA LEU A 93 15.69 -9.83 -5.65
C LEU A 93 15.14 -11.22 -5.99
N VAL A 94 14.78 -11.43 -7.25
CA VAL A 94 14.08 -12.63 -7.71
C VAL A 94 14.92 -13.36 -8.77
N PRO A 95 15.02 -14.69 -8.75
CA PRO A 95 15.73 -15.42 -9.81
C PRO A 95 15.09 -15.21 -11.18
N ASN A 96 15.93 -15.12 -12.22
CA ASN A 96 15.48 -14.86 -13.59
C ASN A 96 14.48 -15.91 -14.08
N GLU A 97 14.66 -17.16 -13.68
CA GLU A 97 13.80 -18.28 -14.04
C GLU A 97 12.38 -18.22 -13.45
N LEU A 98 12.17 -17.40 -12.41
CA LEU A 98 10.89 -17.35 -11.71
C LEU A 98 9.91 -16.40 -12.39
N CYS A 99 10.37 -15.23 -12.83
CA CYS A 99 9.58 -14.21 -13.50
C CYS A 99 10.25 -13.78 -14.82
N PRO A 100 10.36 -14.67 -15.83
CA PRO A 100 11.12 -14.40 -17.05
C PRO A 100 10.42 -13.48 -18.05
N GLY A 101 9.16 -13.13 -17.82
CA GLY A 101 8.31 -12.38 -18.74
C GLY A 101 7.99 -10.97 -18.26
N ILE A 102 6.84 -10.46 -18.71
CA ILE A 102 6.32 -9.16 -18.27
C ILE A 102 5.96 -9.25 -16.79
N SER A 103 6.33 -8.22 -16.02
CA SER A 103 5.90 -8.09 -14.63
C SER A 103 5.00 -6.88 -14.47
N TYR A 104 4.10 -6.96 -13.50
CA TYR A 104 3.14 -5.92 -13.17
C TYR A 104 3.33 -5.49 -11.72
N ALA A 105 3.12 -4.22 -11.44
CA ALA A 105 3.04 -3.66 -10.10
C ALA A 105 1.57 -3.43 -9.75
N SER A 106 1.21 -3.77 -8.52
CA SER A 106 -0.09 -3.48 -7.92
C SER A 106 0.13 -2.61 -6.69
N THR A 107 -0.25 -1.35 -6.80
CA THR A 107 -0.26 -0.39 -5.70
C THR A 107 -1.70 -0.08 -5.30
N ALA A 108 -1.94 0.08 -4.01
CA ALA A 108 -3.24 0.36 -3.45
C ALA A 108 -3.09 1.31 -2.28
N ASP A 109 -4.01 2.27 -2.16
CA ASP A 109 -4.07 3.08 -0.96
C ASP A 109 -4.58 2.24 0.22
N MET A 110 -5.79 1.68 0.08
CA MET A 110 -6.32 0.62 0.95
C MET A 110 -6.61 -0.66 0.16
N ALA A 111 -7.32 -0.55 -0.97
CA ALA A 111 -7.62 -1.68 -1.82
C ALA A 111 -7.67 -1.29 -3.31
N ILE A 112 -7.24 -2.22 -4.17
CA ILE A 112 -7.42 -2.16 -5.61
C ILE A 112 -8.09 -3.45 -6.09
N SER A 113 -9.16 -3.31 -6.86
CA SER A 113 -9.80 -4.43 -7.56
C SER A 113 -9.63 -4.21 -9.06
N THR A 114 -9.28 -5.27 -9.79
CA THR A 114 -9.11 -5.20 -11.25
C THR A 114 -9.46 -6.54 -11.89
N GLU A 115 -9.93 -6.46 -13.13
CA GLU A 115 -10.11 -7.62 -14.00
C GLU A 115 -8.99 -7.65 -15.04
N LEU A 116 -8.39 -8.83 -15.23
CA LEU A 116 -7.30 -9.04 -16.16
C LEU A 116 -7.76 -10.04 -17.21
N THR A 117 -7.75 -9.67 -18.48
CA THR A 117 -8.23 -10.53 -19.58
C THR A 117 -7.25 -10.54 -20.75
N ALA A 118 -7.10 -11.69 -21.40
CA ALA A 118 -6.36 -11.82 -22.64
C ALA A 118 -6.98 -12.94 -23.48
N ALA A 119 -7.20 -12.67 -24.78
CA ALA A 119 -7.62 -13.71 -25.72
C ALA A 119 -6.54 -14.79 -25.87
N THR A 120 -5.28 -14.34 -25.92
CA THR A 120 -4.08 -15.18 -25.88
C THR A 120 -3.02 -14.43 -25.07
N LEU A 121 -2.59 -15.03 -23.96
CA LEU A 121 -1.54 -14.45 -23.14
C LEU A 121 -0.17 -14.65 -23.82
N SER A 122 0.60 -13.58 -24.00
CA SER A 122 1.89 -13.64 -24.71
C SER A 122 3.02 -14.28 -23.90
N SER A 123 2.97 -14.16 -22.58
CA SER A 123 3.98 -14.69 -21.67
C SER A 123 3.39 -15.03 -20.31
N ASP A 124 4.09 -15.89 -19.57
CA ASP A 124 3.92 -15.99 -18.12
C ASP A 124 4.32 -14.65 -17.48
N PHE A 125 3.77 -14.34 -16.30
CA PHE A 125 3.96 -13.04 -15.67
C PHE A 125 3.92 -13.10 -14.14
N CYS A 126 4.45 -12.06 -13.51
CA CYS A 126 4.41 -11.86 -12.07
C CYS A 126 3.71 -10.54 -11.72
N ILE A 127 2.97 -10.53 -10.61
CA ILE A 127 2.36 -9.33 -10.03
C ILE A 127 3.03 -9.07 -8.69
N PHE A 128 3.68 -7.93 -8.55
CA PHE A 128 4.32 -7.49 -7.32
C PHE A 128 3.43 -6.52 -6.57
N GLY A 129 3.21 -6.79 -5.28
CA GLY A 129 2.60 -5.83 -4.39
C GLY A 129 3.59 -4.72 -3.99
N GLN A 130 3.03 -3.61 -3.56
CA GLN A 130 3.76 -2.48 -3.00
C GLN A 130 4.40 -2.82 -1.63
N ALA A 131 5.22 -1.91 -1.10
CA ALA A 131 5.90 -2.06 0.18
C ALA A 131 5.22 -1.23 1.29
N GLY A 132 5.94 -0.94 2.37
CA GLY A 132 5.58 0.10 3.34
C GLY A 132 4.30 -0.12 4.18
N SER A 133 3.63 -1.25 4.04
CA SER A 133 2.37 -1.55 4.74
C SER A 133 2.57 -2.58 5.86
N SER A 134 1.73 -2.54 6.89
CA SER A 134 1.79 -3.46 8.04
C SER A 134 1.27 -4.86 7.73
N SER A 135 0.32 -4.97 6.79
CA SER A 135 -0.17 -6.24 6.29
C SER A 135 -0.72 -6.09 4.88
N TYR A 136 -0.80 -7.23 4.21
CA TYR A 136 -1.14 -7.37 2.81
C TYR A 136 -2.10 -8.54 2.66
N SER A 137 -3.09 -8.40 1.80
CA SER A 137 -3.92 -9.53 1.39
C SER A 137 -4.30 -9.44 -0.07
N ALA A 138 -4.52 -10.59 -0.69
CA ALA A 138 -4.97 -10.70 -2.05
C ALA A 138 -6.01 -11.80 -2.19
N ASP A 139 -7.07 -11.48 -2.91
CA ASP A 139 -7.98 -12.45 -3.50
C ASP A 139 -7.69 -12.54 -4.99
N PHE A 140 -7.53 -13.76 -5.48
CA PHE A 140 -7.30 -14.02 -6.89
C PHE A 140 -8.18 -15.18 -7.36
N LEU A 141 -8.97 -14.93 -8.39
CA LEU A 141 -9.75 -15.93 -9.10
C LEU A 141 -9.32 -15.91 -10.56
N TYR A 142 -8.95 -17.06 -11.11
CA TYR A 142 -8.51 -17.13 -12.50
C TYR A 142 -9.16 -18.29 -13.27
N GLN A 143 -9.31 -18.06 -14.56
CA GLN A 143 -9.71 -19.02 -15.56
C GLN A 143 -8.74 -18.95 -16.74
N THR A 144 -8.36 -20.13 -17.23
CA THR A 144 -7.55 -20.27 -18.44
C THR A 144 -7.84 -21.60 -19.09
N ASN A 145 -7.75 -21.71 -20.41
CA ASN A 145 -7.87 -23.00 -21.11
C ASN A 145 -6.59 -23.85 -21.01
N SER A 146 -5.49 -23.35 -20.43
CA SER A 146 -4.31 -24.16 -20.16
C SER A 146 -4.56 -25.18 -19.04
N THR A 147 -4.21 -26.44 -19.30
CA THR A 147 -4.20 -27.52 -18.30
C THR A 147 -2.94 -27.53 -17.44
N ARG A 148 -1.88 -26.84 -17.86
CA ARG A 148 -0.58 -26.77 -17.17
C ARG A 148 -0.41 -25.51 -16.33
N SER A 149 -1.42 -24.62 -16.34
CA SER A 149 -1.36 -23.35 -15.63
C SER A 149 -1.21 -23.52 -14.12
N ARG A 150 -0.36 -22.69 -13.52
CA ARG A 150 -0.15 -22.63 -12.07
C ARG A 150 -0.14 -21.19 -11.62
N VAL A 151 -0.82 -20.94 -10.52
CA VAL A 151 -0.87 -19.64 -9.86
C VAL A 151 -0.41 -19.82 -8.43
N GLU A 152 0.63 -19.08 -8.04
CA GLU A 152 1.33 -19.30 -6.78
C GLU A 152 1.75 -17.97 -6.15
N PHE A 153 1.44 -17.79 -4.86
CA PHE A 153 1.91 -16.65 -4.06
C PHE A 153 3.27 -16.96 -3.45
N TYR A 154 4.18 -16.00 -3.49
CA TYR A 154 5.54 -16.10 -2.98
C TYR A 154 5.83 -14.98 -1.98
N LYS A 155 6.19 -15.37 -0.76
CA LYS A 155 6.85 -14.50 0.23
C LYS A 155 8.38 -14.55 0.10
N HIS A 156 8.91 -15.68 -0.39
CA HIS A 156 10.32 -15.89 -0.65
C HIS A 156 10.50 -16.65 -1.97
N PRO A 157 11.45 -16.30 -2.86
CA PRO A 157 11.54 -16.88 -4.20
C PRO A 157 11.83 -18.38 -4.27
N SER A 158 12.35 -18.98 -3.19
CA SER A 158 12.70 -20.41 -3.17
C SER A 158 11.49 -21.35 -3.09
N LYS A 159 10.36 -20.92 -2.51
CA LYS A 159 9.20 -21.78 -2.30
C LYS A 159 7.89 -20.97 -2.28
N PRO A 160 6.84 -21.42 -2.98
CA PRO A 160 5.55 -20.77 -2.91
C PRO A 160 4.93 -20.93 -1.52
N ALA A 161 4.37 -19.85 -0.99
CA ALA A 161 3.64 -19.81 0.26
C ALA A 161 2.21 -20.37 0.09
N ARG A 162 1.60 -20.15 -1.08
CA ARG A 162 0.24 -20.64 -1.40
C ARG A 162 0.15 -21.00 -2.88
N LYS A 163 -0.50 -22.11 -3.18
CA LYS A 163 -0.85 -22.51 -4.55
C LYS A 163 -2.36 -22.38 -4.74
N CYS A 164 -2.77 -21.83 -5.87
CA CYS A 164 -4.17 -21.60 -6.20
C CYS A 164 -4.67 -22.64 -7.21
N LYS A 165 -5.95 -22.99 -7.10
CA LYS A 165 -6.64 -23.89 -8.05
C LYS A 165 -7.41 -23.03 -9.06
N LYS A 166 -7.37 -23.43 -10.33
CA LYS A 166 -8.14 -22.81 -11.41
C LYS A 166 -9.64 -22.83 -11.07
N GLY A 167 -10.32 -21.71 -11.33
CA GLY A 167 -11.77 -21.55 -11.12
C GLY A 167 -12.19 -21.42 -9.65
N VAL A 168 -11.26 -21.46 -8.70
CA VAL A 168 -11.54 -21.33 -7.26
C VAL A 168 -10.93 -20.03 -6.74
N LYS A 169 -11.72 -19.25 -6.00
CA LYS A 169 -11.23 -18.02 -5.37
C LYS A 169 -10.11 -18.38 -4.38
N CYS A 170 -8.94 -17.79 -4.58
CA CYS A 170 -7.75 -18.04 -3.78
C CYS A 170 -7.44 -16.81 -2.93
N HIS A 171 -7.51 -16.96 -1.61
CA HIS A 171 -7.13 -15.91 -0.67
C HIS A 171 -5.71 -16.15 -0.15
N TYR A 172 -4.93 -15.09 -0.02
CA TYR A 172 -3.63 -15.09 0.65
C TYR A 172 -3.44 -13.80 1.44
N SER A 173 -2.90 -13.92 2.66
CA SER A 173 -2.57 -12.79 3.52
C SER A 173 -1.16 -12.94 4.11
N SER A 174 -0.51 -11.81 4.36
CA SER A 174 0.83 -11.79 4.93
C SER A 174 1.13 -10.47 5.63
N SER A 175 2.01 -10.51 6.63
CA SER A 175 2.60 -9.31 7.26
C SER A 175 3.81 -8.77 6.50
N MET A 176 4.26 -9.45 5.45
CA MET A 176 5.38 -9.01 4.60
C MET A 176 4.90 -8.92 3.15
N PRO A 177 5.54 -8.08 2.32
CA PRO A 177 5.27 -8.06 0.89
C PRO A 177 5.36 -9.46 0.28
N PHE A 178 4.56 -9.70 -0.74
CA PHE A 178 4.58 -10.91 -1.55
C PHE A 178 4.39 -10.56 -3.02
N PHE A 179 4.67 -11.51 -3.88
CA PHE A 179 4.30 -11.44 -5.30
C PHE A 179 3.52 -12.69 -5.71
N LEU A 180 2.73 -12.55 -6.76
CA LEU A 180 1.95 -13.61 -7.37
C LEU A 180 2.60 -14.00 -8.69
N ARG A 181 2.83 -15.29 -8.91
CA ARG A 181 3.35 -15.84 -10.17
C ARG A 181 2.24 -16.57 -10.91
N ILE A 182 2.09 -16.26 -12.20
CA ILE A 182 1.22 -16.96 -13.13
C ILE A 182 2.13 -17.65 -14.15
N SER A 183 2.11 -18.98 -14.19
CA SER A 183 2.96 -19.78 -15.07
C SER A 183 2.18 -20.82 -15.87
N GLY A 184 2.71 -21.23 -17.02
CA GLY A 184 2.06 -22.17 -17.94
C GLY A 184 0.77 -21.65 -18.54
N ALA A 185 0.56 -20.33 -18.58
CA ALA A 185 -0.62 -19.69 -19.16
C ALA A 185 -0.31 -19.02 -20.50
N SER A 186 0.97 -18.86 -20.87
CA SER A 186 1.39 -18.38 -22.18
C SER A 186 0.80 -19.21 -23.34
N GLY A 187 0.32 -18.54 -24.38
CA GLY A 187 -0.34 -19.14 -25.55
C GLY A 187 -1.83 -19.47 -25.35
N TYR A 188 -2.38 -19.18 -24.17
CA TYR A 188 -3.73 -19.57 -23.79
C TYR A 188 -4.61 -18.37 -23.45
N LYS A 189 -5.93 -18.54 -23.54
CA LYS A 189 -6.91 -17.56 -23.07
C LYS A 189 -6.79 -17.44 -21.56
N PHE A 190 -6.84 -16.21 -21.06
CA PHE A 190 -6.71 -15.91 -19.64
C PHE A 190 -7.75 -14.89 -19.21
N SER A 191 -8.39 -15.13 -18.07
CA SER A 191 -9.26 -14.18 -17.39
C SER A 191 -9.06 -14.31 -15.89
N SER A 192 -9.00 -13.21 -15.17
CA SER A 192 -8.93 -13.22 -13.72
C SER A 192 -9.57 -12.00 -13.10
N SER A 193 -10.04 -12.17 -11.87
CA SER A 193 -10.38 -11.10 -10.95
C SER A 193 -9.32 -11.07 -9.86
N PHE A 194 -8.75 -9.89 -9.64
CA PHE A 194 -7.72 -9.64 -8.64
C PHE A 194 -8.18 -8.52 -7.71
N LEU A 195 -8.12 -8.78 -6.41
CA LEU A 195 -8.35 -7.79 -5.37
C LEU A 195 -7.15 -7.81 -4.45
N TYR A 196 -6.42 -6.71 -4.38
CA TYR A 196 -5.28 -6.53 -3.50
C TYR A 196 -5.62 -5.48 -2.46
N LYS A 197 -5.33 -5.79 -1.19
CA LYS A 197 -5.56 -4.89 -0.06
C LYS A 197 -4.28 -4.74 0.75
N VAL A 198 -4.09 -3.55 1.27
CA VAL A 198 -3.04 -3.25 2.23
C VAL A 198 -3.64 -2.66 3.49
N HIS A 199 -2.99 -2.91 4.62
CA HIS A 199 -3.30 -2.25 5.87
C HIS A 199 -2.14 -1.36 6.27
N ARG A 200 -2.43 -0.08 6.47
CA ARG A 200 -1.47 0.95 6.85
C ARG A 200 -1.96 1.65 8.11
N SER A 201 -1.01 2.18 8.88
CA SER A 201 -1.29 2.93 10.10
C SER A 201 -1.43 4.44 9.87
N ASN A 202 -1.08 4.94 8.69
CA ASN A 202 -1.22 6.34 8.30
C ASN A 202 -2.43 6.56 7.36
N ILE A 203 -2.89 7.82 7.30
CA ILE A 203 -4.04 8.27 6.49
C ILE A 203 -3.55 9.01 5.22
N ASP A 204 -2.25 8.97 4.95
CA ASP A 204 -1.68 9.60 3.76
C ASP A 204 -2.24 8.92 2.50
N SER A 205 -2.54 9.71 1.47
CA SER A 205 -3.04 9.18 0.21
C SER A 205 -1.90 8.66 -0.64
N TYR A 206 -2.02 7.42 -1.10
CA TYR A 206 -1.04 6.78 -1.97
C TYR A 206 -1.55 6.52 -3.38
N GLU A 207 -0.61 6.36 -4.32
CA GLU A 207 -0.93 5.97 -5.68
C GLU A 207 -1.61 4.60 -5.70
N CYS A 208 -2.82 4.54 -6.26
CA CYS A 208 -3.52 3.29 -6.50
C CYS A 208 -3.50 2.96 -7.99
N SER A 209 -2.80 1.89 -8.37
CA SER A 209 -2.61 1.54 -9.77
C SER A 209 -2.28 0.06 -10.00
N PHE A 210 -2.61 -0.42 -11.20
CA PHE A 210 -2.14 -1.70 -11.71
C PHE A 210 -1.45 -1.44 -13.05
N LYS A 211 -0.12 -1.52 -13.09
CA LYS A 211 0.69 -1.09 -14.25
C LYS A 211 1.75 -2.12 -14.58
N THR A 212 2.17 -2.15 -15.85
CA THR A 212 3.36 -2.90 -16.24
C THR A 212 4.62 -2.27 -15.65
N ILE A 213 5.60 -3.10 -15.28
CA ILE A 213 6.88 -2.63 -14.75
C ILE A 213 7.84 -2.39 -15.93
N PRO A 214 8.31 -1.14 -16.17
CA PRO A 214 9.32 -0.86 -17.17
C PRO A 214 10.64 -1.53 -16.80
N TYR A 215 11.45 -1.83 -17.82
CA TYR A 215 12.73 -2.49 -17.61
C TYR A 215 13.91 -1.80 -18.22
N LEU A 216 15.06 -1.95 -17.56
CA LEU A 216 16.33 -1.51 -18.06
C LEU A 216 17.13 -2.71 -18.57
N VAL A 217 17.45 -2.71 -19.86
CA VAL A 217 18.36 -3.66 -20.50
C VAL A 217 19.35 -2.85 -21.34
N ASP A 218 20.63 -2.96 -20.99
CA ASP A 218 21.76 -2.36 -21.70
C ASP A 218 21.73 -0.81 -21.89
N GLY A 219 20.91 -0.08 -21.13
CA GLY A 219 20.94 1.39 -21.09
C GLY A 219 19.56 2.05 -21.16
N PRO A 220 18.79 1.90 -22.26
CA PRO A 220 17.49 2.53 -22.37
C PRO A 220 16.41 1.83 -21.54
N ILE A 221 15.50 2.62 -20.96
CA ILE A 221 14.29 2.10 -20.33
C ILE A 221 13.32 1.68 -21.44
N GLN A 222 12.84 0.44 -21.35
CA GLN A 222 11.86 -0.12 -22.26
C GLN A 222 10.54 -0.37 -21.53
N MET A 223 9.44 -0.02 -22.18
CA MET A 223 8.10 -0.36 -21.71
C MET A 223 7.71 -1.70 -22.32
N PRO A 224 7.43 -2.75 -21.52
CA PRO A 224 6.93 -4.00 -22.07
C PRO A 224 5.55 -3.76 -22.69
N ILE A 225 5.33 -4.30 -23.89
CA ILE A 225 4.01 -4.30 -24.52
C ILE A 225 3.15 -5.33 -23.78
N GLY A 226 2.33 -4.86 -22.84
CA GLY A 226 1.40 -5.70 -22.09
C GLY A 226 0.25 -6.16 -22.98
N HIS A 227 0.11 -7.47 -23.19
CA HIS A 227 -1.04 -8.07 -23.89
C HIS A 227 -2.24 -8.33 -22.96
N LEU A 228 -2.10 -7.97 -21.68
CA LEU A 228 -3.13 -8.13 -20.67
C LEU A 228 -4.05 -6.90 -20.70
N ASN A 229 -5.31 -7.10 -21.05
CA ASN A 229 -6.33 -6.07 -21.01
C ASN A 229 -6.84 -5.93 -19.56
N VAL A 230 -6.46 -4.82 -18.93
CA VAL A 230 -6.84 -4.45 -17.56
C VAL A 230 -8.13 -3.66 -17.62
N ARG A 231 -9.19 -4.16 -16.98
CA ARG A 231 -10.53 -3.55 -16.96
C ARG A 231 -11.05 -3.43 -15.55
N HIS A 232 -12.07 -2.57 -15.39
CA HIS A 232 -12.81 -2.39 -14.14
C HIS A 232 -11.91 -2.15 -12.92
N THR A 233 -10.82 -1.40 -13.13
CA THR A 233 -9.93 -1.03 -12.02
C THR A 233 -10.66 -0.07 -11.09
N LYS A 234 -10.87 -0.50 -9.85
CA LYS A 234 -11.49 0.28 -8.79
C LYS A 234 -10.50 0.40 -7.65
N CYS A 235 -10.26 1.64 -7.24
CA CYS A 235 -9.44 1.98 -6.10
C CYS A 235 -10.35 2.37 -4.93
N VAL A 236 -10.02 1.91 -3.74
CA VAL A 236 -10.64 2.36 -2.50
C VAL A 236 -9.54 3.02 -1.69
N SER A 237 -9.74 4.31 -1.39
CA SER A 237 -8.83 5.06 -0.53
C SER A 237 -9.11 4.78 0.95
N ALA A 238 -8.08 4.86 1.79
CA ALA A 238 -8.25 4.80 3.24
C ALA A 238 -9.12 5.96 3.75
N ALA A 239 -9.02 7.14 3.13
CA ALA A 239 -9.82 8.30 3.47
C ALA A 239 -11.31 8.10 3.12
N GLU A 240 -11.62 7.46 1.99
CA GLU A 240 -13.00 7.14 1.59
C GLU A 240 -13.65 6.14 2.54
N ASP A 241 -12.91 5.11 2.97
CA ASP A 241 -13.42 4.12 3.94
C ASP A 241 -13.69 4.79 5.31
N MET A 242 -12.76 5.64 5.77
CA MET A 242 -12.95 6.41 7.00
C MET A 242 -14.15 7.35 6.89
N LEU A 243 -14.31 8.08 5.78
CA LEU A 243 -15.45 8.98 5.57
C LEU A 243 -16.77 8.20 5.53
N SER A 244 -16.80 7.05 4.86
CA SER A 244 -17.97 6.17 4.83
C SER A 244 -18.36 5.70 6.23
N ASN A 245 -17.38 5.25 7.02
CA ASN A 245 -17.60 4.82 8.40
C ASN A 245 -18.10 5.97 9.29
N VAL A 246 -17.50 7.17 9.18
CA VAL A 246 -17.95 8.37 9.91
C VAL A 246 -19.35 8.79 9.50
N THR A 247 -19.68 8.71 8.20
CA THR A 247 -21.01 9.02 7.68
C THR A 247 -22.06 8.04 8.21
N LEU A 248 -21.72 6.75 8.28
CA LEU A 248 -22.61 5.73 8.82
C LEU A 248 -22.85 5.93 10.32
N ILE A 249 -21.79 6.19 11.10
CA ILE A 249 -21.89 6.45 12.54
C ILE A 249 -22.71 7.73 12.80
N SER A 250 -22.39 8.83 12.11
CA SER A 250 -23.12 10.10 12.27
C SER A 250 -24.58 9.97 11.86
N GLY A 251 -24.88 9.27 10.76
CA GLY A 251 -26.25 8.94 10.36
C GLY A 251 -26.99 8.14 11.44
N GLY A 252 -26.35 7.14 12.03
CA GLY A 252 -26.90 6.37 13.15
C GLY A 252 -27.22 7.23 14.38
N ILE A 253 -26.32 8.16 14.73
CA ILE A 253 -26.54 9.11 15.84
C ILE A 253 -27.73 10.02 15.55
N ILE A 254 -27.83 10.57 14.33
CA ILE A 254 -28.94 11.47 13.94
C ILE A 254 -30.28 10.73 14.03
N VAL A 255 -30.37 9.51 13.50
CA VAL A 255 -31.60 8.69 13.57
C VAL A 255 -31.96 8.40 15.03
N CYS A 256 -30.98 8.08 15.88
CA CYS A 256 -31.20 7.85 17.30
C CYS A 256 -31.74 9.11 18.00
N ILE A 257 -31.16 10.28 17.74
CA ILE A 257 -31.63 11.57 18.27
C ILE A 257 -33.07 11.85 17.80
N MET A 258 -33.37 11.65 16.51
CA MET A 258 -34.73 11.84 16.00
C MET A 258 -35.74 10.93 16.69
N LEU A 259 -35.40 9.65 16.91
CA LEU A 259 -36.25 8.71 17.63
C LEU A 259 -36.49 9.13 19.09
N LEU A 260 -35.44 9.60 19.78
CA LEU A 260 -35.57 10.12 21.14
C LEU A 260 -36.48 11.36 21.19
N ILE A 261 -36.36 12.27 20.23
CA ILE A 261 -37.25 13.44 20.14
C ILE A 261 -38.69 13.00 19.89
N LEU A 262 -38.94 12.06 18.97
CA LEU A 262 -40.28 11.55 18.68
C LEU A 262 -40.91 10.87 19.90
N LEU A 263 -40.16 10.02 20.60
CA LEU A 263 -40.62 9.38 21.84
C LEU A 263 -40.94 10.41 22.94
N HIS A 264 -40.20 11.51 22.99
CA HIS A 264 -40.46 12.59 23.92
C HIS A 264 -41.74 13.36 23.58
N CYS A 265 -41.93 13.71 22.30
CA CYS A 265 -43.14 14.35 21.82
C CYS A 265 -44.38 13.47 22.02
N ALA A 266 -44.24 12.14 21.94
CA ALA A 266 -45.30 11.18 22.21
C ALA A 266 -45.60 10.99 23.72
N GLY A 267 -44.82 11.62 24.61
CA GLY A 267 -45.00 11.50 26.07
C GLY A 267 -44.54 10.15 26.66
N VAL A 268 -43.92 9.29 25.85
CA VAL A 268 -43.40 7.99 26.30
C VAL A 268 -42.16 8.17 27.18
N ILE A 269 -41.29 9.13 26.82
CA ILE A 269 -40.10 9.46 27.60
C ILE A 269 -40.06 10.94 27.96
N ASN A 270 -39.52 11.25 29.13
CA ASN A 270 -39.24 12.63 29.53
C ASN A 270 -37.76 12.93 29.36
N LEU A 271 -37.39 13.62 28.26
CA LEU A 271 -36.00 13.95 27.97
C LEU A 271 -35.33 14.76 29.10
N LYS A 272 -36.11 15.53 29.89
CA LYS A 272 -35.59 16.30 31.03
C LYS A 272 -35.03 15.40 32.14
N ILE A 273 -35.60 14.20 32.31
CA ILE A 273 -35.13 13.21 33.29
C ILE A 273 -33.87 12.51 32.76
N ILE A 274 -33.86 12.15 31.48
CA ILE A 274 -32.74 11.43 30.86
C ILE A 274 -31.49 12.30 30.72
N LEU A 275 -31.65 13.59 30.38
CA LEU A 275 -30.54 14.55 30.27
C LEU A 275 -30.09 15.12 31.63
N GLY A 276 -30.71 14.71 32.75
CA GLY A 276 -30.32 15.13 34.10
C GLY A 276 -30.64 16.59 34.44
N CYS A 277 -31.40 17.30 33.62
CA CYS A 277 -31.75 18.71 33.85
C CYS A 277 -32.62 18.94 35.10
N THR A 278 -33.18 17.89 35.70
CA THR A 278 -33.94 17.99 36.96
C THR A 278 -33.04 18.31 38.16
N LYS A 279 -31.81 17.79 38.20
CA LYS A 279 -30.89 18.00 39.34
C LYS A 279 -30.43 19.45 39.48
N GLU A 280 -30.29 20.20 38.39
CA GLU A 280 -29.94 21.62 38.47
C GLU A 280 -31.11 22.48 38.92
N ALA A 281 -32.34 22.18 38.44
CA ALA A 281 -33.53 22.88 38.90
C ALA A 281 -33.75 22.65 40.41
N ASP A 282 -33.53 21.42 40.89
CA ASP A 282 -33.60 21.09 42.31
C ASP A 282 -32.46 21.76 43.11
N ARG A 283 -31.21 21.77 42.61
CA ARG A 283 -30.07 22.48 43.22
C ARG A 283 -30.31 23.98 43.32
N PHE A 284 -30.85 24.62 42.27
CA PHE A 284 -31.18 26.06 42.30
C PHE A 284 -32.32 26.37 43.26
N LYS A 285 -33.28 25.45 43.40
CA LYS A 285 -34.38 25.59 44.37
C LYS A 285 -33.88 25.43 45.81
N GLU A 286 -32.97 24.50 46.05
CA GLU A 286 -32.30 24.29 47.33
C GLU A 286 -31.39 25.49 47.72
N LEU A 287 -30.63 26.04 46.76
CA LEU A 287 -29.86 27.27 46.96
C LEU A 287 -30.73 28.49 47.27
N ARG A 288 -31.94 28.61 46.67
CA ARG A 288 -32.91 29.66 47.01
C ARG A 288 -33.54 29.48 48.40
N GLN A 289 -33.60 28.26 48.91
CA GLN A 289 -34.13 27.96 50.23
C GLN A 289 -33.07 28.06 51.33
N ASN A 290 -31.79 28.19 50.97
CA ASN A 290 -30.73 28.38 51.95
C ASN A 290 -30.81 29.81 52.53
N PRO A 291 -31.11 29.96 53.83
CA PRO A 291 -31.30 31.27 54.47
C PRO A 291 -30.02 32.14 54.49
N TYR A 292 -28.86 31.60 54.13
CA TYR A 292 -27.60 32.33 54.05
C TYR A 292 -27.28 32.89 52.66
N ALA A 293 -28.06 32.57 51.62
CA ALA A 293 -27.79 33.02 50.25
C ALA A 293 -27.93 34.55 50.07
N SER A 294 -28.74 35.20 50.91
CA SER A 294 -28.90 36.67 50.92
C SER A 294 -27.70 37.41 51.53
N HIS A 295 -26.84 36.75 52.30
CA HIS A 295 -25.69 37.40 52.94
C HIS A 295 -24.51 37.62 51.99
N ILE A 296 -24.33 36.73 50.99
CA ILE A 296 -23.22 36.84 50.02
C ILE A 296 -23.39 38.07 49.10
N GLN A 297 -24.61 38.58 48.93
CA GLN A 297 -24.88 39.76 48.10
C GLN A 297 -24.70 41.09 48.85
N GLN A 298 -24.67 41.07 50.19
CA GLN A 298 -24.43 42.27 51.01
C GLN A 298 -22.93 42.55 51.20
N ASP A 299 -22.09 41.53 51.34
CA ASP A 299 -20.64 41.71 51.51
C ASP A 299 -19.94 42.28 50.26
N ALA A 300 -20.56 42.16 49.08
CA ALA A 300 -20.04 42.73 47.83
C ALA A 300 -20.34 44.23 47.65
N VAL A 301 -21.23 44.81 48.47
CA VAL A 301 -21.64 46.23 48.38
C VAL A 301 -20.93 47.11 49.43
N GLU A 302 -20.36 46.53 50.48
CA GLU A 302 -19.61 47.28 51.52
C GLU A 302 -18.08 47.36 51.29
N SER A 303 -17.58 46.95 50.11
CA SER A 303 -16.14 47.00 49.77
C SER A 303 -15.77 48.00 48.66
N VAL A 304 -16.53 49.09 48.52
CA VAL A 304 -16.13 50.28 47.73
C VAL A 304 -16.21 51.54 48.57
#